data_AF-A0A521UI47-F1
#
_entry.id   AF-A0A521UI47-F1
#
_cell.length_a   1.000
_cell.length_b   1.000
_cell.length_c   1.000
_cell.angle_alpha   90.00
_cell.angle_beta   90.00
_cell.angle_gamma   90.00
#
_symmetry.space_group_name_H-M   'P 1'
#
loop_
_entity.id
_entity.type
_entity.pdbx_description
1 polymer ?
#
loop_
_entity_poly.entity_id
_entity_poly.type
_entity_poly.pdbx_seq_one_letter_code
_entity_poly.pdbx_strand_id
1 'polypeptide(L)'
;MDAPWAEALLPASQRLRDLSGWPSLDELNDRLGALVNPAGLRPVRFAASVPRSRRAKHRGVEALYDVRIHRDGEVSTRLGNAHDLFNALIWAMFPRAKRAVARRQHDAHLRRLGARVGALPNARSREQDTLAMIDEGGVLEGPCGSLLFGHALYEHLYDGDPGVRGYPVRLASGPSDAALAEALSDDARFVEPGGAAAVPLAEVLRPGASVE
;
A
#
# COMPACT_ATOMS: atom_id res chain seq x y z
N MET A 1 -7.75 3.14 -25.04
CA MET A 1 -8.73 3.34 -23.95
C MET A 1 -8.02 4.19 -22.93
N ASP A 2 -8.39 5.46 -22.82
CA ASP A 2 -7.93 6.33 -21.74
C ASP A 2 -8.51 5.77 -20.45
N ALA A 3 -7.65 5.12 -19.67
CA ALA A 3 -8.00 4.52 -18.40
C ALA A 3 -7.57 5.51 -17.30
N PRO A 4 -8.48 6.30 -16.71
CA PRO A 4 -8.11 7.34 -15.74
C PRO A 4 -7.33 6.79 -14.53
N TRP A 5 -7.56 5.52 -14.17
CA TRP A 5 -6.76 4.84 -13.14
C TRP A 5 -5.30 4.62 -13.54
N ALA A 6 -5.04 4.41 -14.82
CA ALA A 6 -3.68 4.25 -15.33
C ALA A 6 -2.90 5.57 -15.29
N GLU A 7 -3.58 6.72 -15.37
CA GLU A 7 -2.97 8.04 -15.23
C GLU A 7 -2.33 8.23 -13.85
N ALA A 8 -3.01 7.77 -12.79
CA ALA A 8 -2.48 7.85 -11.43
C ALA A 8 -1.17 7.05 -11.23
N LEU A 9 -0.95 6.01 -12.03
CA LEU A 9 0.31 5.24 -12.04
C LEU A 9 1.29 5.67 -13.12
N LEU A 10 0.93 6.62 -13.98
CA LEU A 10 1.66 6.92 -15.20
C LEU A 10 3.15 7.22 -14.97
N PRO A 11 3.56 8.05 -13.97
CA PRO A 11 4.97 8.33 -13.75
C PRO A 11 5.81 7.10 -13.41
N ALA A 12 5.25 6.14 -12.66
CA ALA A 12 5.93 4.90 -12.30
C ALA A 12 5.83 3.85 -13.41
N SER A 13 4.66 3.67 -14.02
CA SER A 13 4.45 2.67 -15.08
C SER A 13 5.27 2.99 -16.35
N GLN A 14 5.47 4.26 -16.66
CA GLN A 14 6.35 4.69 -17.75
C GLN A 14 7.80 4.22 -17.59
N ARG A 15 8.28 4.01 -16.36
CA ARG A 15 9.65 3.52 -16.10
C ARG A 15 9.85 2.07 -16.48
N LEU A 16 8.76 1.30 -16.59
CA LEU A 16 8.75 -0.13 -16.87
C LEU A 16 8.20 -0.46 -18.26
N ARG A 17 7.77 0.54 -19.04
CA ARG A 17 7.00 0.35 -20.28
C ARG A 17 7.76 -0.36 -21.40
N ASP A 18 9.10 -0.33 -21.36
CA ASP A 18 10.01 -0.91 -22.35
C ASP A 18 10.39 -2.36 -22.01
N LEU A 19 9.96 -2.87 -20.86
CA LEU A 19 10.21 -4.25 -20.48
C LEU A 19 9.30 -5.20 -21.26
N SER A 20 9.89 -6.26 -21.82
CA SER A 20 9.17 -7.26 -22.61
C SER A 20 8.52 -8.37 -21.76
N GLY A 21 8.60 -8.28 -20.44
CA GLY A 21 8.11 -9.30 -19.51
C GLY A 21 8.04 -8.78 -18.06
N TRP A 22 7.88 -9.72 -17.12
CA TRP A 22 7.87 -9.39 -15.69
C TRP A 22 9.23 -8.83 -15.25
N PRO A 23 9.26 -7.70 -14.52
CA PRO A 23 10.51 -7.11 -14.07
C PRO A 23 11.19 -7.98 -13.02
N SER A 24 12.51 -8.06 -13.08
CA SER A 24 13.36 -8.59 -12.00
C SER A 24 13.43 -7.62 -10.81
N LEU A 25 13.99 -8.07 -9.68
CA LEU A 25 14.19 -7.19 -8.51
C LEU A 25 15.16 -6.05 -8.82
N ASP A 26 16.20 -6.32 -9.59
CA ASP A 26 17.19 -5.30 -9.96
C ASP A 26 16.54 -4.26 -10.86
N GLU A 27 15.76 -4.68 -11.86
CA GLU A 27 15.01 -3.73 -12.70
C GLU A 27 14.00 -2.89 -11.92
N LEU A 28 13.29 -3.48 -10.95
CA LEU A 28 12.39 -2.73 -10.06
C LEU A 28 13.17 -1.69 -9.24
N ASN A 29 14.27 -2.09 -8.61
CA ASN A 29 15.09 -1.21 -7.77
C ASN A 29 15.75 -0.10 -8.60
N ASP A 30 16.28 -0.41 -9.78
CA ASP A 30 16.96 0.56 -10.64
C ASP A 30 15.98 1.55 -11.27
N ARG A 31 14.85 1.07 -11.79
CA ARG A 31 13.92 1.89 -12.56
C ARG A 31 12.96 2.70 -11.69
N LEU A 32 12.60 2.18 -10.52
CA LEU A 32 11.69 2.86 -9.58
C LEU A 32 12.42 3.51 -8.40
N GLY A 33 13.70 3.20 -8.18
CA GLY A 33 14.43 3.58 -6.96
C GLY A 33 14.38 5.08 -6.62
N ALA A 34 14.50 5.96 -7.62
CA ALA A 34 14.42 7.41 -7.42
C ALA A 34 13.02 7.89 -7.00
N LEU A 35 11.96 7.24 -7.49
CA LEU A 35 10.58 7.53 -7.13
C LEU A 35 10.22 6.97 -5.74
N VAL A 36 10.72 5.76 -5.45
CA VAL A 36 10.52 5.06 -4.17
C VAL A 36 11.29 5.73 -3.03
N ASN A 37 12.45 6.32 -3.33
CA ASN A 37 13.38 6.92 -2.37
C ASN A 37 13.65 8.41 -2.69
N PRO A 38 12.63 9.29 -2.62
CA PRO A 38 12.86 10.71 -2.72
C PRO A 38 13.72 11.20 -1.55
N ALA A 39 14.39 12.34 -1.74
CA ALA A 39 15.29 12.91 -0.75
C ALA A 39 14.60 13.10 0.61
N GLY A 40 15.33 12.78 1.69
CA GLY A 40 14.85 12.94 3.07
C GLY A 40 14.01 11.78 3.60
N LEU A 41 13.73 10.73 2.81
CA LEU A 41 13.08 9.51 3.31
C LEU A 41 14.09 8.40 3.58
N ARG A 42 13.77 7.55 4.57
CA ARG A 42 14.54 6.33 4.82
C ARG A 42 14.52 5.43 3.57
N PRO A 43 15.67 4.98 3.06
CA PRO A 43 15.71 4.13 1.89
C PRO A 43 14.96 2.81 2.08
N VAL A 44 14.27 2.39 1.03
CA VAL A 44 13.69 1.04 0.90
C VAL A 44 14.09 0.43 -0.45
N ARG A 45 14.16 -0.89 -0.50
CA ARG A 45 14.41 -1.68 -1.71
C ARG A 45 13.42 -2.83 -1.81
N PHE A 46 13.15 -3.27 -3.03
CA PHE A 46 12.44 -4.51 -3.30
C PHE A 46 13.38 -5.69 -3.08
N ALA A 47 12.94 -6.65 -2.29
CA ALA A 47 13.72 -7.83 -1.91
C ALA A 47 12.89 -9.11 -2.14
N ALA A 48 13.55 -10.21 -2.48
CA ALA A 48 12.88 -11.48 -2.74
C ALA A 48 12.00 -11.90 -1.56
N SER A 49 10.76 -12.27 -1.87
CA SER A 49 9.89 -12.94 -0.91
C SER A 49 10.45 -14.32 -0.59
N VAL A 50 10.90 -14.50 0.66
CA VAL A 50 11.37 -15.80 1.14
C VAL A 50 10.16 -16.66 1.48
N PRO A 51 9.96 -17.83 0.84
CA PRO A 51 8.81 -18.68 1.09
C PRO A 51 8.65 -18.99 2.58
N ARG A 52 7.42 -18.85 3.09
CA ARG A 52 7.09 -19.18 4.48
C ARG A 52 7.22 -20.70 4.66
N SER A 53 8.32 -21.16 5.24
CA SER A 53 8.42 -22.55 5.70
C SER A 53 7.29 -22.83 6.71
N ARG A 54 6.40 -23.77 6.39
CA ARG A 54 5.35 -24.26 7.30
C ARG A 54 5.91 -24.88 8.59
N ARG A 55 7.21 -25.17 8.65
CA ARG A 55 7.89 -25.79 9.81
C ARG A 55 8.45 -24.78 10.83
N ALA A 56 8.47 -23.49 10.53
CA ALA A 56 8.95 -22.47 11.47
C ALA A 56 7.88 -22.19 12.54
N LYS A 57 7.79 -23.07 13.54
CA LYS A 57 6.77 -23.08 14.60
C LYS A 57 6.81 -21.84 15.53
N HIS A 58 7.94 -21.13 15.54
CA HIS A 58 8.11 -19.87 16.25
C HIS A 58 8.85 -18.91 15.32
N ARG A 59 8.12 -18.03 14.64
CA ARG A 59 8.76 -16.87 14.04
C ARG A 59 8.61 -15.71 15.00
N GLY A 60 9.72 -15.11 15.33
CA GLY A 60 9.71 -13.83 16.00
C GLY A 60 9.06 -12.76 15.12
N VAL A 61 8.75 -11.66 15.77
CA VAL A 61 8.13 -10.44 15.24
C VAL A 61 8.89 -9.89 14.03
N GLU A 62 10.19 -10.15 14.02
CA GLU A 62 11.17 -9.78 13.02
C GLU A 62 10.87 -10.31 11.61
N ALA A 63 10.03 -11.36 11.51
CA ALA A 63 9.65 -11.98 10.23
C ALA A 63 8.33 -11.44 9.65
N LEU A 64 7.66 -10.53 10.36
CA LEU A 64 6.45 -9.86 9.87
C LEU A 64 6.82 -8.87 8.77
N TYR A 65 5.97 -8.82 7.73
CA TYR A 65 6.21 -8.03 6.52
C TYR A 65 6.46 -6.55 6.84
N ASP A 66 5.60 -5.94 7.64
CA ASP A 66 5.69 -4.53 8.02
C ASP A 66 6.92 -4.21 8.87
N VAL A 67 7.34 -5.18 9.69
CA VAL A 67 8.56 -5.08 10.51
C VAL A 67 9.81 -5.08 9.63
N ARG A 68 9.86 -5.91 8.58
CA ARG A 68 10.96 -5.91 7.61
C ARG A 68 11.02 -4.61 6.80
N ILE A 69 9.88 -4.05 6.41
CA ILE A 69 9.85 -2.74 5.74
C ILE A 69 10.38 -1.66 6.66
N HIS A 70 9.83 -1.55 7.87
CA HIS A 70 10.18 -0.47 8.79
C HIS A 70 11.63 -0.59 9.29
N ARG A 71 12.06 -1.78 9.69
CA ARG A 71 13.40 -2.03 10.26
C ARG A 71 14.48 -2.19 9.20
N ASP A 72 14.23 -2.98 8.16
CA ASP A 72 15.29 -3.38 7.20
C ASP A 72 15.22 -2.58 5.89
N GLY A 73 14.12 -1.86 5.67
CA GLY A 73 13.87 -1.16 4.40
C GLY A 73 13.62 -2.13 3.26
N GLU A 74 13.11 -3.33 3.56
CA GLU A 74 12.87 -4.36 2.56
C GLU A 74 11.38 -4.53 2.30
N VAL A 75 10.95 -4.20 1.08
CA VAL A 75 9.63 -4.53 0.57
C VAL A 75 9.70 -5.94 -0.01
N SER A 76 9.03 -6.89 0.63
CA SER A 76 9.02 -8.29 0.19
C SER A 76 8.21 -8.43 -1.11
N THR A 77 8.86 -8.89 -2.19
CA THR A 77 8.31 -8.90 -3.54
C THR A 77 8.45 -10.30 -4.17
N ARG A 78 7.35 -10.83 -4.71
CA ARG A 78 7.29 -12.04 -5.54
C ARG A 78 7.42 -11.62 -7.01
N LEU A 79 8.34 -12.25 -7.72
CA LEU A 79 8.49 -12.04 -9.16
C LEU A 79 7.34 -12.72 -9.92
N GLY A 80 6.92 -12.14 -11.04
CA GLY A 80 5.84 -12.70 -11.85
C GLY A 80 4.44 -12.56 -11.24
N ASN A 81 4.24 -11.61 -10.32
CA ASN A 81 3.01 -11.47 -9.55
C ASN A 81 2.42 -10.06 -9.70
N ALA A 82 1.17 -9.96 -10.17
CA ALA A 82 0.50 -8.69 -10.44
C ALA A 82 0.33 -7.85 -9.18
N HIS A 83 -0.12 -8.46 -8.09
CA HIS A 83 -0.24 -7.81 -6.78
C HIS A 83 1.05 -7.09 -6.35
N ASP A 84 2.18 -7.81 -6.35
CA ASP A 84 3.47 -7.27 -5.91
C ASP A 84 4.04 -6.24 -6.91
N LEU A 85 3.71 -6.35 -8.20
CA LEU A 85 4.03 -5.31 -9.20
C LEU A 85 3.27 -4.01 -8.93
N PHE A 86 1.94 -4.09 -8.71
CA PHE A 86 1.15 -2.90 -8.38
C PHE A 86 1.56 -2.32 -7.03
N ASN A 87 1.90 -3.15 -6.04
CA ASN A 87 2.47 -2.69 -4.79
C ASN A 87 3.77 -1.91 -5.02
N ALA A 88 4.66 -2.37 -5.91
CA ALA A 88 5.89 -1.65 -6.26
C ALA A 88 5.61 -0.29 -6.94
N LEU A 89 4.63 -0.23 -7.84
CA LEU A 89 4.20 1.02 -8.47
C LEU A 89 3.59 1.99 -7.44
N ILE A 90 2.81 1.50 -6.49
CA ILE A 90 2.27 2.31 -5.40
C ILE A 90 3.38 2.79 -4.45
N TRP A 91 4.39 1.98 -4.16
CA TRP A 91 5.57 2.45 -3.43
C TRP A 91 6.31 3.60 -4.14
N ALA A 92 6.31 3.62 -5.47
CA ALA A 92 6.90 4.69 -6.27
C ALA A 92 6.03 5.95 -6.30
N MET A 93 4.70 5.80 -6.32
CA MET A 93 3.77 6.93 -6.39
C MET A 93 3.41 7.52 -5.02
N PHE A 94 3.41 6.69 -3.97
CA PHE A 94 3.03 7.01 -2.60
C PHE A 94 4.14 6.66 -1.58
N PRO A 95 5.39 7.11 -1.79
CA PRO A 95 6.52 6.71 -0.96
C PRO A 95 6.39 7.16 0.49
N ARG A 96 5.73 8.29 0.79
CA ARG A 96 5.55 8.78 2.17
C ARG A 96 4.42 8.00 2.86
N ALA A 97 3.29 7.83 2.19
CA ALA A 97 2.15 7.13 2.75
C ALA A 97 2.44 5.64 3.02
N LYS A 98 3.11 4.93 2.09
CA LYS A 98 3.49 3.53 2.32
C LYS A 98 4.44 3.37 3.51
N ARG A 99 5.36 4.31 3.71
CA ARG A 99 6.20 4.34 4.93
C ARG A 99 5.40 4.62 6.20
N ALA A 100 4.39 5.50 6.12
CA ALA A 100 3.52 5.79 7.26
C ALA A 100 2.67 4.56 7.65
N VAL A 101 2.08 3.85 6.67
CA VAL A 101 1.39 2.57 6.89
C VAL A 101 2.34 1.56 7.54
N ALA A 102 3.53 1.34 6.97
CA ALA A 102 4.49 0.37 7.48
C ALA A 102 4.95 0.69 8.91
N ARG A 103 5.20 1.98 9.22
CA ARG A 103 5.51 2.44 10.59
C ARG A 103 4.38 2.11 11.55
N ARG A 104 3.13 2.47 11.20
CA ARG A 104 1.99 2.23 12.09
C ARG A 104 1.67 0.75 12.30
N GLN A 105 1.80 -0.07 11.26
CA GLN A 105 1.68 -1.52 11.38
C GLN A 105 2.75 -2.08 12.33
N HIS A 106 4.00 -1.62 12.19
CA HIS A 106 5.10 -1.98 13.08
C HIS A 106 4.82 -1.57 14.54
N ASP A 107 4.38 -0.33 14.78
CA ASP A 107 4.12 0.18 16.13
C ASP A 107 2.94 -0.54 16.78
N ALA A 108 1.89 -0.84 16.00
CA ALA A 108 0.77 -1.66 16.44
C ALA A 108 1.20 -3.09 16.80
N HIS A 109 2.15 -3.67 16.07
CA HIS A 109 2.76 -4.94 16.45
C HIS A 109 3.50 -4.82 17.80
N LEU A 110 4.40 -3.84 17.95
CA LEU A 110 5.18 -3.65 19.18
C LEU A 110 4.30 -3.45 20.41
N ARG A 111 3.26 -2.60 20.32
CA ARG A 111 2.29 -2.39 21.42
C ARG A 111 1.67 -3.70 21.90
N ARG A 112 1.35 -4.62 20.97
CA ARG A 112 0.70 -5.90 21.30
C ARG A 112 1.67 -6.94 21.86
N LEU A 113 2.94 -6.87 21.47
CA LEU A 113 4.00 -7.75 21.98
C LEU A 113 4.46 -7.34 23.37
N GLY A 114 4.60 -6.03 23.62
CA GLY A 114 4.83 -5.51 24.96
C GLY A 114 3.70 -5.88 25.94
N ALA A 115 2.47 -6.02 25.42
CA ALA A 115 1.30 -6.46 26.20
C ALA A 115 1.18 -8.00 26.36
N ARG A 116 1.94 -8.81 25.60
CA ARG A 116 1.87 -10.28 25.64
C ARG A 116 3.27 -10.89 25.63
N VAL A 117 3.80 -11.19 26.81
CA VAL A 117 5.01 -12.01 26.94
C VAL A 117 4.72 -13.41 26.37
N GLY A 118 5.39 -13.77 25.27
CA GLY A 118 5.60 -15.18 24.88
C GLY A 118 4.88 -15.70 23.62
N ALA A 119 3.98 -14.95 22.97
CA ALA A 119 3.39 -15.38 21.69
C ALA A 119 2.87 -14.22 20.83
N LEU A 120 3.08 -14.31 19.51
CA LEU A 120 2.39 -13.44 18.54
C LEU A 120 0.87 -13.61 18.71
N PRO A 121 0.09 -12.53 18.89
CA PRO A 121 -1.36 -12.61 18.87
C PRO A 121 -1.86 -13.29 17.59
N ASN A 122 -2.71 -14.31 17.70
CA ASN A 122 -3.24 -15.05 16.54
C ASN A 122 -4.13 -14.21 15.60
N ALA A 123 -4.58 -13.02 16.03
CA ALA A 123 -5.48 -12.16 15.25
C ALA A 123 -4.91 -10.73 15.17
N ARG A 124 -5.06 -10.06 14.02
CA ARG A 124 -4.79 -8.62 13.83
C ARG A 124 -5.64 -7.79 14.80
N SER A 125 -5.18 -6.58 15.15
CA SER A 125 -6.03 -5.62 15.88
C SER A 125 -6.90 -4.87 14.88
N ARG A 126 -7.94 -4.20 15.37
CA ARG A 126 -8.77 -3.33 14.54
C ARG A 126 -7.95 -2.32 13.75
N GLU A 127 -6.99 -1.66 14.41
CA GLU A 127 -6.06 -0.74 13.76
C GLU A 127 -5.27 -1.43 12.64
N GLN A 128 -4.72 -2.62 12.88
CA GLN A 128 -3.96 -3.35 11.86
C GLN A 128 -4.83 -3.77 10.68
N ASP A 129 -6.08 -4.15 10.93
CA ASP A 129 -7.06 -4.44 9.89
C ASP A 129 -7.40 -3.19 9.09
N THR A 130 -7.62 -2.05 9.74
CA THR A 130 -7.88 -0.77 9.07
C THR A 130 -6.71 -0.32 8.20
N LEU A 131 -5.49 -0.39 8.73
CA LEU A 131 -4.28 -0.04 7.98
C LEU A 131 -4.07 -0.98 6.78
N ALA A 132 -4.40 -2.26 6.91
CA ALA A 132 -4.36 -3.21 5.79
C ALA A 132 -5.44 -2.90 4.74
N MET A 133 -6.66 -2.57 5.17
CA MET A 133 -7.73 -2.15 4.26
C MET A 133 -7.37 -0.87 3.49
N ILE A 134 -6.68 0.07 4.13
CA ILE A 134 -6.14 1.26 3.46
C ILE A 134 -5.06 0.86 2.46
N ASP A 135 -4.08 0.03 2.85
CA ASP A 135 -2.95 -0.36 2.00
C ASP A 135 -3.35 -1.16 0.75
N GLU A 136 -4.29 -2.10 0.91
CA GLU A 136 -4.75 -3.01 -0.15
C GLU A 136 -5.88 -2.39 -0.97
N GLY A 137 -6.82 -1.70 -0.30
CA GLY A 137 -8.09 -1.26 -0.86
C GLY A 137 -8.36 0.24 -0.81
N GLY A 138 -7.40 1.08 -0.43
CA GLY A 138 -7.63 2.51 -0.21
C GLY A 138 -8.07 3.28 -1.46
N VAL A 139 -9.17 4.02 -1.33
CA VAL A 139 -9.62 5.07 -2.26
C VAL A 139 -9.53 6.40 -1.54
N LEU A 140 -8.65 7.27 -2.01
CA LEU A 140 -8.42 8.58 -1.41
C LEU A 140 -9.48 9.53 -1.95
N GLU A 141 -10.23 10.16 -1.06
CA GLU A 141 -11.28 11.12 -1.40
C GLU A 141 -10.87 12.48 -0.83
N GLY A 142 -10.92 13.52 -1.66
CA GLY A 142 -10.71 14.90 -1.22
C GLY A 142 -11.61 15.87 -1.99
N PRO A 143 -11.57 17.17 -1.65
CA PRO A 143 -12.42 18.18 -2.29
C PRO A 143 -12.24 18.29 -3.81
N CYS A 144 -11.10 17.87 -4.34
CA CYS A 144 -10.74 17.97 -5.76
C CYS A 144 -10.90 16.64 -6.53
N GLY A 145 -11.51 15.63 -5.93
CA GLY A 145 -11.76 14.33 -6.55
C GLY A 145 -11.14 13.15 -5.79
N SER A 146 -11.00 12.02 -6.49
CA SER A 146 -10.58 10.76 -5.91
C SER A 146 -9.37 10.15 -6.61
N LEU A 147 -8.60 9.35 -5.87
CA LEU A 147 -7.44 8.65 -6.40
C LEU A 147 -7.31 7.25 -5.77
N LEU A 148 -6.87 6.27 -6.55
CA LEU A 148 -6.64 4.92 -6.06
C LEU A 148 -5.27 4.81 -5.40
N PHE A 149 -5.25 4.31 -4.17
CA PHE A 149 -4.04 4.00 -3.41
C PHE A 149 -3.87 2.49 -3.21
N GLY A 150 -4.98 1.78 -3.01
CA GLY A 150 -4.98 0.34 -2.78
C GLY A 150 -4.44 -0.44 -3.96
N HIS A 151 -3.30 -1.11 -3.79
CA HIS A 151 -2.65 -1.88 -4.84
C HIS A 151 -3.48 -3.10 -5.30
N ALA A 152 -4.30 -3.69 -4.43
CA ALA A 152 -5.18 -4.79 -4.80
C ALA A 152 -6.33 -4.32 -5.71
N LEU A 153 -6.76 -3.05 -5.61
CA LEU A 153 -7.73 -2.49 -6.56
C LEU A 153 -7.18 -2.48 -7.98
N TYR A 154 -5.89 -2.15 -8.14
CA TYR A 154 -5.24 -2.19 -9.45
C TYR A 154 -5.10 -3.62 -10.00
N GLU A 155 -4.84 -4.60 -9.14
CA GLU A 155 -4.85 -6.02 -9.53
C GLU A 155 -6.23 -6.43 -10.06
N HIS A 156 -7.30 -6.08 -9.36
CA HIS A 156 -8.67 -6.35 -9.83
C HIS A 156 -8.98 -5.67 -11.17
N LEU A 157 -8.54 -4.42 -11.37
CA LEU A 157 -8.71 -3.73 -12.66
C LEU A 157 -7.91 -4.39 -13.78
N TYR A 158 -6.70 -4.88 -13.48
CA TYR A 158 -5.88 -5.63 -14.41
C TYR A 158 -6.53 -6.95 -14.82
N ASP A 159 -7.15 -7.65 -13.86
CA ASP A 159 -7.88 -8.89 -14.10
C ASP A 159 -9.26 -8.67 -14.75
N GLY A 160 -9.69 -7.41 -14.93
CA GLY A 160 -10.96 -7.05 -15.55
C GLY A 160 -12.17 -7.19 -14.62
N ASP A 161 -11.98 -7.14 -13.30
CA ASP A 161 -13.02 -7.20 -12.28
C ASP A 161 -13.23 -5.84 -11.58
N PRO A 162 -13.95 -4.88 -12.18
CA PRO A 162 -14.25 -3.60 -11.56
C PRO A 162 -15.36 -3.67 -10.51
N GLY A 163 -15.92 -4.87 -10.23
CA GLY A 163 -17.02 -5.07 -9.29
C GLY A 163 -16.62 -4.94 -7.82
N VAL A 164 -15.32 -4.81 -7.55
CA VAL A 164 -14.78 -4.67 -6.21
C VAL A 164 -15.07 -3.30 -5.60
N ARG A 165 -15.00 -3.25 -4.26
CA ARG A 165 -15.24 -2.05 -3.48
C ARG A 165 -13.98 -1.64 -2.76
N GLY A 166 -13.66 -0.35 -2.83
CA GLY A 166 -12.55 0.26 -2.11
C GLY A 166 -12.94 0.75 -0.73
N TYR A 167 -11.93 0.89 0.13
CA TYR A 167 -12.03 1.50 1.44
C TYR A 167 -11.85 3.02 1.33
N PRO A 168 -12.88 3.84 1.61
CA PRO A 168 -12.76 5.29 1.49
C PRO A 168 -11.83 5.86 2.56
N VAL A 169 -10.93 6.75 2.12
CA VAL A 169 -10.04 7.53 2.97
C VAL A 169 -10.24 8.99 2.68
N ARG A 170 -10.98 9.67 3.57
CA ARG A 170 -11.24 11.10 3.44
C ARG A 170 -10.05 11.93 3.89
N LEU A 171 -9.59 12.78 2.99
CA LEU A 171 -8.48 13.71 3.18
C LEU A 171 -9.03 15.14 3.20
N ALA A 172 -8.48 15.96 4.10
CA ALA A 172 -8.91 17.34 4.24
C ALA A 172 -8.49 18.20 3.04
N SER A 173 -7.35 17.86 2.44
CA SER A 173 -6.85 18.40 1.18
C SER A 173 -7.09 17.41 0.03
N GLY A 174 -6.75 17.80 -1.20
CA GLY A 174 -6.87 16.92 -2.36
C GLY A 174 -6.04 15.63 -2.23
N PRO A 175 -6.43 14.56 -2.94
CA PRO A 175 -5.77 13.26 -2.83
C PRO A 175 -4.31 13.33 -3.29
N SER A 176 -3.38 13.03 -2.39
CA SER A 176 -1.94 13.03 -2.67
C SER A 176 -1.17 12.17 -1.67
N ASP A 177 0.06 11.79 -2.02
CA ASP A 177 0.99 11.09 -1.11
C ASP A 177 1.23 11.86 0.19
N ALA A 178 1.44 13.18 0.08
CA ALA A 178 1.66 14.05 1.24
C ALA A 178 0.44 14.08 2.16
N ALA A 179 -0.76 14.29 1.61
CA ALA A 179 -2.00 14.38 2.38
C ALA A 179 -2.35 13.06 3.08
N LEU A 180 -2.17 11.92 2.40
CA LEU A 180 -2.37 10.62 3.00
C LEU A 180 -1.33 10.33 4.09
N ALA A 181 -0.06 10.64 3.86
CA ALA A 181 1.00 10.46 4.86
C ALA A 181 0.76 11.32 6.11
N GLU A 182 0.28 12.56 5.94
CA GLU A 182 -0.12 13.44 7.04
C GLU A 182 -1.30 12.86 7.81
N ALA A 183 -2.36 12.42 7.12
CA ALA A 183 -3.50 11.77 7.76
C ALA A 183 -3.11 10.49 8.53
N LEU A 184 -2.18 9.70 7.99
CA LEU A 184 -1.63 8.51 8.65
C LEU A 184 -0.66 8.84 9.79
N SER A 185 -0.19 10.08 9.91
CA SER A 185 0.68 10.50 11.02
C SER A 185 -0.08 10.78 12.31
N ASP A 186 -1.39 10.97 12.22
CA ASP A 186 -2.29 11.08 13.36
C ASP A 186 -2.67 9.68 13.88
N ASP A 187 -2.10 9.30 15.02
CA ASP A 187 -2.34 8.01 15.67
C ASP A 187 -3.77 7.87 16.20
N ALA A 188 -4.53 8.96 16.34
CA ALA A 188 -5.95 8.91 16.71
C ALA A 188 -6.86 8.53 15.52
N ARG A 189 -6.37 8.65 14.28
CA ARG A 189 -7.10 8.23 13.07
C ARG A 189 -6.83 6.78 12.73
N PHE A 190 -7.76 6.15 12.01
CA PHE A 190 -7.61 4.79 11.47
C PHE A 190 -7.34 3.70 12.52
N VAL A 191 -7.80 3.92 13.76
CA VAL A 191 -7.66 2.97 14.88
C VAL A 191 -8.66 1.81 14.80
N GLU A 192 -9.73 1.98 14.03
CA GLU A 192 -10.69 0.94 13.68
C GLU A 192 -11.35 1.24 12.33
N PRO A 193 -11.98 0.23 11.68
CA PRO A 193 -12.65 0.44 10.40
C PRO A 193 -13.74 1.48 10.58
N GLY A 194 -13.69 2.55 9.78
CA GLY A 194 -14.73 3.58 9.82
C GLY A 194 -16.08 3.00 9.40
N GLY A 195 -17.17 3.58 9.90
CA GLY A 195 -18.53 3.23 9.46
C GLY A 195 -18.89 3.70 8.04
N ALA A 196 -17.93 4.23 7.28
CA ALA A 196 -18.15 4.68 5.91
C ALA A 196 -18.40 3.47 4.99
N ALA A 197 -19.41 3.59 4.12
CA ALA A 197 -19.70 2.55 3.15
C ALA A 197 -18.54 2.39 2.16
N ALA A 198 -18.16 1.14 1.87
CA ALA A 198 -17.16 0.86 0.85
C ALA A 198 -17.60 1.40 -0.52
N VAL A 199 -16.69 2.02 -1.26
CA VAL A 199 -17.00 2.73 -2.51
C VAL A 199 -16.85 1.77 -3.70
N PRO A 200 -17.86 1.59 -4.56
CA PRO A 200 -17.72 0.80 -5.78
C PRO A 200 -16.62 1.36 -6.67
N LEU A 201 -15.67 0.53 -7.09
CA LEU A 201 -14.54 1.00 -7.90
C LEU A 201 -15.01 1.62 -9.22
N ALA A 202 -16.06 1.07 -9.82
CA ALA A 202 -16.71 1.60 -11.01
C ALA A 202 -17.20 3.06 -10.86
N GLU A 203 -17.52 3.54 -9.66
CA GLU A 203 -17.92 4.93 -9.41
C GLU A 203 -16.70 5.86 -9.37
N VAL A 204 -15.60 5.40 -8.77
CA VAL A 204 -14.34 6.13 -8.69
C VAL A 204 -13.72 6.36 -10.08
N LEU A 205 -13.93 5.43 -11.00
CA LEU A 205 -13.37 5.48 -12.35
C LEU A 205 -14.15 6.37 -13.33
N ARG A 206 -15.29 6.94 -12.93
CA ARG A 206 -16.09 7.78 -13.82
C ARG A 206 -15.40 9.14 -14.03
N PRO A 207 -15.14 9.56 -15.28
CA PRO A 207 -14.65 10.90 -15.55
C PRO A 207 -15.65 11.95 -15.03
N GLY A 208 -15.19 12.91 -14.22
CA GLY A 208 -16.01 14.05 -13.80
C GLY A 208 -16.94 13.81 -12.62
N ALA A 209 -16.66 12.85 -11.72
CA ALA A 209 -17.29 12.82 -10.39
C ALA A 209 -16.78 13.98 -9.51
N SER A 210 -17.07 15.20 -9.95
CA SER A 210 -17.10 16.36 -9.08
C SER A 210 -18.27 16.21 -8.14
N VAL A 211 -18.02 16.44 -6.86
CA VAL A 211 -19.01 16.55 -5.80
C VAL A 211 -20.03 17.62 -6.24
N GLU A 212 -21.30 17.24 -6.40
CA GLU A 212 -22.41 18.21 -6.34
C GLU A 212 -22.51 18.82 -4.95
#